data_AF-A0A431PVT6-F1
#
_entry.id   AF-A0A431PVT6-F1
#
_cell.length_a   1.000
_cell.length_b   1.000
_cell.length_c   1.000
_cell.angle_alpha   90.00
_cell.angle_beta   90.00
_cell.angle_gamma   90.00
#
_symmetry.space_group_name_H-M   'P 1'
#
loop_
_entity.id
_entity.type
_entity.pdbx_description
1 polymer ?
#
loop_
_entity_poly.entity_id
_entity_poly.type
_entity_poly.pdbx_seq_one_letter_code
_entity_poly.pdbx_strand_id
1 'polypeptide(L)' 'MSKLTVPVPIAAKALNLSKNGGYEAVKRGDIPSLKLGPRRIEVPTAPLRRMLGVEEAA' A
#
# COMPACT_ATOMS: atom_id res chain seq x y z
N MET A 1 -1.34 15.46 10.64
CA MET A 1 -1.65 15.35 9.19
C MET A 1 -1.91 13.90 8.85
N SER A 2 -3.17 13.54 8.58
CA SER A 2 -3.53 12.18 8.18
C SER A 2 -2.99 11.89 6.79
N LYS A 3 -1.89 11.15 6.68
CA LYS A 3 -1.37 10.68 5.39
C LYS A 3 -2.33 9.62 4.85
N LEU A 4 -3.06 9.97 3.80
CA LEU A 4 -4.02 9.07 3.13
C LEU A 4 -3.33 8.04 2.21
N THR A 5 -2.03 8.21 1.98
CA THR A 5 -1.20 7.34 1.15
C THR A 5 0.11 7.04 1.84
N VAL A 6 0.64 5.83 1.60
CA VAL A 6 1.93 5.37 2.11
C VAL A 6 2.79 4.82 0.97
N PRO A 7 4.12 4.96 1.02
CA PRO A 7 4.99 4.38 0.02
C PRO A 7 4.95 2.84 0.08
N VAL A 8 5.18 2.20 -1.08
CA VAL A 8 5.12 0.72 -1.24
C VAL A 8 5.89 -0.06 -0.17
N PRO A 9 7.11 0.33 0.27
CA PRO A 9 7.83 -0.42 1.30
C PRO A 9 7.13 -0.43 2.67
N ILE A 10 6.35 0.62 2.99
CA ILE A 10 5.58 0.67 4.24
C ILE A 10 4.35 -0.24 4.13
N ALA A 11 3.65 -0.17 3.00
CA ALA A 11 2.54 -1.08 2.72
C ALA A 11 2.97 -2.56 2.73
N ALA A 12 4.13 -2.86 2.15
CA ALA A 12 4.70 -4.20 2.14
C ALA A 12 4.97 -4.71 3.55
N LYS A 13 5.57 -3.89 4.42
CA LYS A 13 5.78 -4.24 5.84
C LYS A 13 4.47 -4.52 6.57
N ALA A 14 3.43 -3.72 6.32
CA ALA A 14 2.11 -3.94 6.92
C ALA A 14 1.48 -5.27 6.50
N LEU A 15 1.79 -5.74 5.28
CA LEU A 15 1.35 -7.03 4.73
C LEU A 15 2.36 -8.17 4.99
N ASN A 16 3.37 -7.95 5.84
CA ASN A 16 4.45 -8.90 6.12
C ASN A 16 5.23 -9.39 4.87
N LEU A 17 5.38 -8.51 3.87
CA LEU A 17 6.12 -8.74 2.63
C LEU A 17 7.49 -8.05 2.65
N SER A 18 8.44 -8.63 1.93
CA SER A 18 9.70 -7.95 1.62
C SER A 18 9.46 -6.73 0.73
N LYS A 19 10.41 -5.78 0.69
CA LYS A 19 10.33 -4.60 -0.18
C LYS A 19 10.08 -5.00 -1.64
N ASN A 20 10.82 -5.98 -2.14
CA ASN A 20 10.65 -6.47 -3.52
C ASN A 20 9.31 -7.18 -3.70
N GLY A 21 8.89 -7.99 -2.73
CA GLY A 21 7.57 -8.63 -2.74
C GLY A 21 6.43 -7.63 -2.83
N GLY A 22 6.55 -6.49 -2.13
CA GLY A 22 5.60 -5.39 -2.22
C GLY A 22 5.52 -4.76 -3.61
N TYR A 23 6.66 -4.50 -4.26
CA TYR A 23 6.66 -3.97 -5.63
C TYR A 23 6.11 -4.97 -6.65
N GLU A 24 6.40 -6.27 -6.50
CA GLU A 24 5.84 -7.32 -7.36
C GLU A 24 4.33 -7.49 -7.14
N ALA A 25 3.85 -7.38 -5.90
CA ALA A 25 2.41 -7.40 -5.60
C ALA A 25 1.69 -6.17 -6.17
N VAL A 26 2.33 -4.99 -6.13
CA VAL A 26 1.83 -3.80 -6.84
C VAL A 26 1.79 -4.01 -8.35
N LYS A 27 2.84 -4.60 -8.93
CA LYS A 27 2.92 -4.86 -10.37
C LYS A 27 1.88 -5.88 -10.84
N ARG A 28 1.55 -6.87 -10.00
CA ARG A 28 0.48 -7.85 -10.22
C ARG A 28 -0.93 -7.29 -10.05
N GLY A 29 -1.08 -6.17 -9.33
CA GLY A 29 -2.37 -5.59 -8.99
C GLY A 29 -2.96 -6.10 -7.67
N ASP A 30 -2.23 -6.95 -6.94
CA ASP A 30 -2.64 -7.46 -5.63
C ASP A 30 -2.67 -6.34 -4.59
N ILE A 31 -1.74 -5.36 -4.69
CA ILE A 31 -1.72 -4.18 -3.83
C ILE A 31 -2.23 -2.98 -4.64
N PRO A 32 -3.30 -2.31 -4.19
CA PRO A 32 -3.85 -1.14 -4.86
C PRO A 32 -2.85 0.01 -4.75
N SER A 33 -2.43 0.55 -5.88
CA SER A 33 -1.42 1.61 -5.92
C SER A 33 -1.81 2.75 -6.85
N LEU A 34 -1.33 3.94 -6.51
CA LEU A 34 -1.41 5.18 -7.27
C LEU A 34 0.00 5.53 -7.74
N LYS A 35 0.17 5.62 -9.05
CA LYS A 35 1.41 6.09 -9.66
C LYS A 35 1.36 7.62 -9.78
N LEU A 36 1.98 8.31 -8.83
CA LEU A 36 2.03 9.77 -8.72
C LEU A 36 3.29 10.33 -9.43
N GLY A 37 3.47 9.97 -10.69
CA GLY A 37 4.62 10.36 -11.52
C GLY A 37 5.51 9.18 -11.95
N PRO A 38 6.64 9.46 -12.63
CA PRO A 38 7.44 8.41 -13.27
C PRO A 38 8.10 7.44 -12.29
N ARG A 39 8.42 7.88 -11.07
CA ARG A 39 9.14 7.09 -10.04
C ARG A 39 8.43 6.99 -8.70
N ARG A 40 7.26 7.61 -8.55
CA ARG A 40 6.54 7.67 -7.26
C ARG A 40 5.31 6.78 -7.33
N ILE A 41 5.32 5.74 -6.52
CA ILE A 41 4.20 4.81 -6.36
C ILE A 41 3.80 4.88 -4.89
N GLU A 42 2.53 5.18 -4.65
CA GLU A 42 1.97 5.21 -3.31
C GLU A 42 0.75 4.32 -3.21
N VAL A 43 0.53 3.76 -2.03
CA VAL A 43 -0.55 2.83 -1.71
C VAL A 43 -1.56 3.59 -0.86
N PRO A 44 -2.83 3.69 -1.29
CA PRO A 44 -3.88 4.29 -0.47
C PRO A 44 -4.11 3.49 0.81
N THR A 45 -4.24 4.16 1.95
CA THR A 45 -4.41 3.50 3.25
C THR A 45 -5.79 2.86 3.42
N ALA A 46 -6.83 3.43 2.83
CA ALA A 46 -8.20 2.89 2.91
C ALA A 46 -8.34 1.44 2.41
N PRO A 47 -7.93 1.09 1.18
CA PRO A 47 -7.99 -0.30 0.72
C PRO A 47 -6.98 -1.21 1.44
N LEU A 48 -5.82 -0.69 1.86
CA LEU A 48 -4.86 -1.46 2.66
C LEU A 48 -5.45 -1.86 4.03
N ARG A 49 -6.18 -0.96 4.68
CA ARG A 49 -6.91 -1.22 5.94
C ARG A 49 -8.01 -2.26 5.75
N ARG A 50 -8.78 -2.16 4.67
CA ARG A 50 -9.78 -3.18 4.29
C ARG A 50 -9.16 -4.55 4.09
N MET A 51 -8.01 -4.64 3.41
CA MET A 51 -7.29 -5.91 3.19
C MET A 51 -6.83 -6.57 4.49
N LEU A 52 -6.42 -5.77 5.48
CA LEU A 52 -5.97 -6.28 6.77
C LEU A 52 -7.13 -6.58 7.73
N GLY A 53 -8.39 -6.29 7.35
CA GLY A 53 -9.54 -6.39 8.25
C GLY A 53 -9.48 -5.42 9.43
N VAL A 54 -8.55 -4.46 9.39
CA VAL A 54 -8.41 -3.39 10.38
C VAL A 54 -9.21 -2.20 9.86
N GLU A 55 -10.52 -2.37 9.74
CA GLU A 55 -11.38 -1.20 9.69
C GLU A 55 -11.26 -0.54 11.06
N GLU A 56 -10.57 0.59 11.10
CA GLU A 56 -10.72 1.57 12.17
C GLU A 56 -12.22 1.88 12.20
N ALA A 57 -12.95 1.26 13.13
CA ALA A 57 -14.19 1.83 13.63
C ALA A 57 -13.86 3.29 13.98
N ALA A 58 -14.70 4.19 13.45
CA ALA A 58 -14.57 5.64 13.47
C ALA A 58 -14.00 6.22 14.77
#